data_AF-M1EB59-F1
#
_entry.id   AF-M1EB59-F1
#
_cell.length_a   1.000
_cell.length_b   1.000
_cell.length_c   1.000
_cell.angle_alpha   90.00
_cell.angle_beta   90.00
_cell.angle_gamma   90.00
#
_symmetry.space_group_name_H-M   'P 1'
#
loop_
_entity.id
_entity.type
_entity.pdbx_description
1 polymer ?
#
loop_
_entity_poly.entity_id
_entity_poly.type
_entity_poly.pdbx_seq_one_letter_code
_entity_poly.pdbx_strand_id
1 'polypeptide(L)' 'RGGYMEVVQIPRGSVHIEVREVAMSKNYIALKSEGDDYYINGAWTIDWPRKFDVAGTAFHYKRPTDEPESLEALGP' A
#
# COMPACT_ATOMS: atom_id res chain seq x y z
N ARG A 1 -15.62 14.90 -5.26
CA ARG A 1 -15.79 13.45 -5.05
C ARG A 1 -14.43 12.90 -4.65
N GLY A 2 -14.34 12.13 -3.56
CA GLY A 2 -13.12 11.36 -3.28
C GLY A 2 -12.95 10.25 -4.31
N GLY A 3 -11.76 9.68 -4.39
CA GLY A 3 -11.45 8.54 -5.26
C GLY A 3 -10.01 8.08 -5.04
N TYR A 4 -9.66 6.94 -5.61
CA TYR A 4 -8.27 6.50 -5.67
C TYR A 4 -7.51 7.29 -6.74
N MET A 5 -6.31 7.73 -6.40
CA MET A 5 -5.38 8.38 -7.31
C MET A 5 -4.12 7.53 -7.38
N GLU A 6 -3.78 7.07 -8.60
CA GLU A 6 -2.52 6.38 -8.82
C GLU A 6 -1.36 7.37 -8.63
N VAL A 7 -0.37 7.00 -7.81
CA VAL A 7 0.84 7.79 -7.57
C VAL A 7 2.09 7.10 -8.08
N VAL A 8 2.10 5.76 -8.14
CA VAL A 8 3.23 4.96 -8.60
C VAL A 8 2.76 3.58 -9.04
N GLN A 9 3.40 3.03 -10.07
CA GLN A 9 3.37 1.60 -10.39
C GLN A 9 4.69 1.00 -9.92
N ILE A 10 4.64 -0.12 -9.19
CA ILE A 10 5.83 -0.84 -8.72
C ILE A 10 6.32 -1.75 -9.86
N PRO A 11 7.48 -1.48 -10.49
CA PRO A 11 7.96 -2.32 -11.58
C PRO A 11 8.28 -3.75 -11.13
N ARG A 12 8.19 -4.69 -12.08
CA ARG A 12 8.63 -6.07 -11.85
C ARG A 12 10.11 -6.10 -11.46
N GLY A 13 10.43 -6.83 -10.40
CA GLY A 13 11.80 -7.00 -9.89
C GLY A 13 12.27 -5.89 -8.95
N SER A 14 11.39 -4.97 -8.55
CA SER A 14 11.70 -4.02 -7.48
C SER A 14 12.03 -4.72 -6.17
N VAL A 15 13.03 -4.18 -5.48
CA VAL A 15 13.50 -4.59 -4.15
C VAL A 15 13.57 -3.36 -3.25
N HIS A 16 13.54 -3.55 -1.92
CA HIS A 16 13.53 -2.46 -0.93
C HIS A 16 12.47 -1.39 -1.23
N ILE A 17 11.24 -1.83 -1.47
CA ILE A 17 10.10 -0.97 -1.75
C ILE A 17 9.65 -0.32 -0.44
N GLU A 18 9.52 1.00 -0.45
CA GLU A 18 8.88 1.78 0.62
C GLU A 18 7.97 2.84 -0.02
N VAL A 19 6.69 2.81 0.36
CA VAL A 19 5.71 3.86 0.08
C VAL A 19 5.22 4.39 1.41
N ARG A 20 5.37 5.69 1.65
CA ARG A 20 5.03 6.32 2.92
C ARG A 20 4.36 7.66 2.67
N GLU A 21 3.38 8.00 3.50
CA GLU A 21 2.89 9.37 3.56
C GLU A 21 3.99 10.33 4.06
N VAL A 22 4.10 11.51 3.44
CA VAL A 22 5.09 12.53 3.85
C VAL A 22 4.74 13.15 5.21
N ALA A 23 3.44 13.25 5.51
CA ALA A 23 2.91 13.74 6.76
C ALA A 23 1.55 13.08 7.02
N MET A 24 1.14 13.00 8.29
CA MET A 24 -0.16 12.43 8.67
C MET A 24 -1.30 13.12 7.91
N SER A 25 -2.15 12.33 7.28
CA SER A 25 -3.28 12.83 6.50
C SER A 25 -4.57 12.06 6.79
N LYS A 26 -5.66 12.40 6.09
CA LYS A 26 -6.92 11.65 6.10
C LYS A 26 -7.05 10.69 4.91
N ASN A 27 -5.98 10.54 4.14
CA ASN A 27 -5.91 9.61 3.02
C ASN A 27 -5.34 8.27 3.49
N TYR A 28 -5.49 7.26 2.63
CA TYR A 28 -5.01 5.90 2.89
C TYR A 28 -4.37 5.36 1.62
N ILE A 29 -3.21 4.70 1.77
CA ILE A 29 -2.50 3.98 0.73
C ILE A 29 -3.33 2.77 0.34
N ALA A 30 -3.61 2.61 -0.95
CA ALA A 30 -4.18 1.39 -1.51
C ALA A 30 -3.18 0.71 -2.43
N LEU A 31 -3.18 -0.62 -2.43
CA LEU A 31 -2.42 -1.43 -3.37
C LEU A 31 -3.40 -2.30 -4.16
N LYS A 32 -3.29 -2.27 -5.49
CA LYS A 32 -4.10 -3.08 -6.39
C LYS A 32 -3.25 -3.72 -7.48
N SER A 33 -3.78 -4.77 -8.11
CA SER A 33 -3.22 -5.36 -9.32
C SER A 33 -3.47 -4.46 -10.55
N GLU A 34 -2.78 -4.75 -11.65
CA GLU A 34 -3.10 -4.15 -12.96
C GLU A 34 -4.52 -4.50 -13.43
N GLY A 35 -5.12 -5.58 -12.90
CA GLY A 35 -6.48 -6.03 -13.16
C GLY A 35 -7.53 -5.48 -12.19
N ASP A 36 -7.21 -4.43 -11.42
CA ASP A 36 -8.09 -3.77 -10.43
C ASP A 36 -8.47 -4.59 -9.20
N ASP A 37 -7.74 -5.68 -8.90
CA ASP A 37 -7.89 -6.42 -7.65
C ASP A 37 -7.18 -5.70 -6.51
N TYR A 38 -7.91 -5.25 -5.50
CA TYR A 38 -7.31 -4.59 -4.33
C TYR A 38 -6.73 -5.61 -3.35
N TYR A 39 -5.47 -5.41 -2.99
CA TYR A 39 -4.79 -6.18 -1.94
C TYR A 39 -4.94 -5.51 -0.57
N ILE A 40 -4.97 -4.17 -0.51
CA ILE A 40 -5.32 -3.41 0.70
C ILE A 40 -6.13 -2.16 0.32
N ASN A 41 -6.98 -1.72 1.25
CA ASN A 41 -7.71 -0.45 1.23
C ASN A 41 -8.51 -0.23 -0.07
N GLY A 42 -9.21 -1.26 -0.55
CA GLY A 42 -10.06 -1.22 -1.73
C GLY A 42 -11.54 -1.01 -1.43
N ALA A 43 -12.33 -0.70 -2.46
CA ALA A 43 -13.79 -0.62 -2.38
C ALA A 43 -14.32 0.22 -1.19
N TRP A 44 -13.65 1.35 -0.90
CA TRP A 44 -14.01 2.25 0.21
C TRP A 44 -13.89 1.64 1.61
N THR A 45 -13.20 0.50 1.74
CA THR A 45 -12.94 -0.16 3.01
C THR A 45 -11.49 0.07 3.42
N ILE A 46 -11.26 0.18 4.73
CA ILE A 46 -9.94 0.36 5.32
C ILE A 46 -9.56 -0.92 6.06
N ASP A 47 -8.44 -1.54 5.68
CA ASP A 47 -7.92 -2.75 6.28
C ASP A 47 -7.24 -2.47 7.63
N TRP A 48 -7.06 -3.51 8.45
CA TRP A 48 -6.15 -3.45 9.60
C TRP A 48 -4.69 -3.61 9.16
N PRO A 49 -3.72 -3.05 9.91
CA PRO A 49 -2.30 -3.31 9.66
C PRO A 49 -2.02 -4.81 9.61
N ARG A 50 -1.32 -5.25 8.57
CA ARG A 50 -1.02 -6.68 8.36
C ARG A 50 0.14 -6.89 7.39
N LYS A 51 0.65 -8.12 7.39
CA LYS A 51 1.53 -8.64 6.34
C LYS A 51 0.73 -9.46 5.35
N PHE A 52 1.12 -9.45 4.09
CA PHE A 52 0.49 -10.23 3.04
C PHE A 52 1.41 -10.46 1.84
N ASP A 53 1.25 -11.62 1.22
CA ASP A 53 2.08 -12.03 0.08
C ASP A 53 1.40 -11.66 -1.23
N VAL A 54 2.13 -10.96 -2.09
CA VAL A 54 1.69 -10.61 -3.45
C VAL A 54 2.89 -10.44 -4.36
N ALA A 55 2.75 -10.79 -5.64
CA ALA A 55 3.77 -10.58 -6.66
C ALA A 55 5.18 -11.11 -6.31
N GLY A 56 5.25 -12.19 -5.50
CA GLY A 56 6.49 -12.85 -5.11
C GLY A 56 7.18 -12.27 -3.88
N THR A 57 6.60 -11.30 -3.18
CA THR A 57 7.17 -10.73 -1.95
C THR A 57 6.12 -10.49 -0.87
N ALA A 58 6.57 -10.41 0.37
CA ALA A 58 5.72 -10.06 1.50
C ALA A 58 5.69 -8.55 1.68
N PHE A 59 4.51 -7.95 1.53
CA PHE A 59 4.26 -6.56 1.89
C PHE A 59 3.88 -6.44 3.37
N HIS A 60 4.30 -5.35 4.00
CA HIS A 60 3.94 -4.97 5.35
C HIS A 60 3.23 -3.61 5.31
N TYR A 61 1.92 -3.63 5.57
CA TYR A 61 1.10 -2.44 5.68
C TYR A 61 1.01 -1.98 7.14
N LYS A 62 1.45 -0.76 7.41
CA LYS A 62 1.52 -0.16 8.76
C LYS A 62 0.68 1.10 8.83
N ARG A 63 -0.11 1.21 9.90
CA ARG A 63 -0.91 2.41 10.21
C ARG A 63 -0.88 2.68 11.72
N PRO A 64 0.26 3.11 12.27
CA PRO A 64 0.34 3.56 13.66
C PRO A 64 -0.54 4.81 13.88
N THR A 65 -0.89 5.08 15.13
CA THR A 65 -1.78 6.20 15.49
C THR A 65 -1.14 7.57 15.42
N ASP A 66 0.19 7.61 15.51
CA ASP A 66 1.02 8.80 15.74
C ASP A 66 2.19 8.89 14.75
N GLU A 67 2.21 8.06 13.71
CA GLU A 67 3.15 8.18 12.60
C GLU A 67 2.44 8.09 11.24
N PRO A 68 3.04 8.64 10.18
CA PRO A 68 2.55 8.47 8.81
C PRO A 68 2.39 6.99 8.42
N GLU A 69 1.34 6.71 7.65
CA GLU A 69 1.08 5.38 7.10
C GLU A 69 2.20 4.92 6.14
N SER A 70 2.53 3.63 6.16
CA SER A 70 3.52 3.05 5.26
C SER A 70 3.15 1.67 4.70
N LEU A 71 3.74 1.36 3.55
CA LEU A 71 3.68 0.08 2.87
C LEU A 71 5.09 -0.28 2.40
N GLU A 72 5.61 -1.41 2.88
CA GLU A 72 7.01 -1.81 2.65
C GLU A 72 7.11 -3.25 2.15
N ALA A 73 8.07 -3.55 1.28
CA ALA A 73 8.41 -4.91 0.88
C ALA A 73 9.90 -5.03 0.53
N LEU A 74 10.51 -6.19 0.78
CA LEU A 74 11.92 -6.40 0.46
C LEU A 74 12.17 -6.70 -1.01
N GLY A 75 11.14 -7.12 -1.76
CA GLY A 75 11.25 -7.63 -3.12
C GLY A 75 11.21 -9.16 -3.21
N PRO A 76 11.10 -9.72 -4.42
CA PRO A 76 11.07 -11.16 -4.67
C PRO A 76 12.43 -11.84 -4.48
#